data_AF-A0A969JQ24-F1
#
_entry.id   AF-A0A969JQ24-F1
#
_cell.length_a   1.000
_cell.length_b   1.000
_cell.length_c   1.000
_cell.angle_alpha   90.00
_cell.angle_beta   90.00
_cell.angle_gamma   90.00
#
_symmetry.space_group_name_H-M   'P 1'
#
loop_
_entity.id
_entity.type
_entity.pdbx_description
1 polymer ?
#
loop_
_entity_poly.entity_id
_entity_poly.type
_entity_poly.pdbx_seq_one_letter_code
_entity_poly.pdbx_strand_id
1 'polypeptide(L)'
;MGRPFNAGSGTRLFQWLGEAGIDEDWFRTTQYMTSVTKCYPGRSKSGGGDRVPSRAEQILCRQYLDAEIRLVNPELIIPIGKLAIDLFYKKGSKLTEIIGTEKQVEGRWIVPPATSFWRESLASAR
;
A
#
# COMPACT_ATOMS: atom_id res chain seq x y z
N MET A 1 -7.46 -11.41 15.45
CA MET A 1 -6.05 -10.98 15.31
C MET A 1 -5.43 -11.68 14.11
N GLY A 2 -4.56 -11.02 13.33
CA GLY A 2 -3.78 -11.68 12.27
C GLY A 2 -4.04 -11.24 10.82
N ARG A 3 -4.97 -10.31 10.54
CA ARG A 3 -5.13 -9.74 9.18
C ARG A 3 -4.40 -8.39 9.04
N PRO A 4 -3.82 -8.07 7.87
CA PRO A 4 -3.31 -6.74 7.57
C PRO A 4 -4.37 -5.65 7.76
N PHE A 5 -3.94 -4.42 8.11
CA PHE A 5 -4.81 -3.24 8.25
C PHE A 5 -6.01 -3.46 9.20
N ASN A 6 -5.74 -3.92 10.43
CA ASN A 6 -6.75 -4.20 11.47
C ASN A 6 -6.68 -3.26 12.69
N ALA A 7 -5.98 -2.14 12.57
CA ALA A 7 -5.85 -1.13 13.62
C ALA A 7 -6.24 0.25 13.05
N GLY A 8 -5.96 1.34 13.77
CA GLY A 8 -6.42 2.69 13.38
C GLY A 8 -6.08 3.12 11.95
N SER A 9 -4.92 2.71 11.42
CA SER A 9 -4.56 2.96 10.01
C SER A 9 -5.43 2.20 9.02
N GLY A 10 -5.85 0.98 9.38
CA GLY A 10 -6.78 0.18 8.59
C GLY A 10 -8.19 0.73 8.61
N THR A 11 -8.70 1.13 9.78
CA THR A 11 -10.00 1.80 9.90
C THR A 11 -10.11 3.01 8.97
N ARG A 12 -9.07 3.84 8.92
CA ARG A 12 -9.04 5.01 8.03
C ARG A 12 -8.96 4.63 6.54
N LEU A 13 -8.19 3.60 6.20
CA LEU A 13 -8.12 3.09 4.83
C LEU A 13 -9.48 2.61 4.35
N PHE A 14 -10.18 1.78 5.13
CA PHE A 14 -11.48 1.24 4.75
C PHE A 14 -12.58 2.30 4.75
N GLN A 15 -12.48 3.34 5.58
CA GLN A 15 -13.34 4.52 5.44
C GLN A 15 -13.18 5.18 4.06
N TRP A 16 -11.95 5.42 3.60
CA TRP A 16 -11.71 6.02 2.28
C TRP A 16 -12.15 5.12 1.12
N LEU A 17 -11.96 3.81 1.25
CA LEU A 17 -12.46 2.85 0.27
C LEU A 17 -14.00 2.88 0.23
N GLY A 18 -14.66 2.95 1.38
CA GLY A 18 -16.11 3.11 1.47
C GLY A 18 -16.62 4.41 0.82
N GLU A 19 -15.92 5.53 1.02
CA GLU A 19 -16.22 6.81 0.35
C GLU A 19 -16.08 6.72 -1.18
N ALA A 20 -15.24 5.80 -1.68
CA ALA A 20 -15.08 5.47 -3.10
C ALA A 20 -16.06 4.40 -3.60
N GLY A 21 -17.00 3.94 -2.76
CA GLY A 21 -17.97 2.89 -3.11
C GLY A 21 -17.42 1.47 -3.07
N ILE A 22 -16.27 1.26 -2.42
CA ILE A 22 -15.65 -0.06 -2.24
C ILE A 22 -16.00 -0.59 -0.85
N ASP A 23 -16.74 -1.69 -0.81
CA ASP A 23 -17.10 -2.39 0.42
C ASP A 23 -15.89 -3.11 1.04
N GLU A 24 -15.78 -3.09 2.38
CA GLU A 24 -14.66 -3.70 3.11
C GLU A 24 -14.65 -5.22 3.01
N ASP A 25 -15.80 -5.89 3.13
CA ASP A 25 -15.87 -7.35 3.06
C ASP A 25 -15.54 -7.84 1.65
N TRP A 26 -16.09 -7.18 0.63
CA TRP A 26 -15.70 -7.42 -0.76
C TRP A 26 -14.20 -7.22 -0.97
N PHE A 27 -13.63 -6.10 -0.50
CA PHE A 27 -12.21 -5.82 -0.68
C PHE A 27 -11.34 -6.87 -0.01
N ARG A 28 -11.65 -7.24 1.23
CA ARG A 28 -10.87 -8.23 2.00
C ARG A 28 -10.95 -9.64 1.43
N THR A 29 -12.01 -9.98 0.71
CA THR A 29 -12.21 -11.31 0.12
C THR A 29 -11.67 -11.41 -1.30
N THR A 30 -11.57 -10.30 -2.02
CA THR A 30 -11.18 -10.28 -3.44
C THR A 30 -9.81 -9.68 -3.71
N GLN A 31 -9.27 -8.86 -2.81
CA GLN A 31 -8.01 -8.15 -3.01
C GLN A 31 -6.90 -8.72 -2.14
N TYR A 32 -5.69 -8.74 -2.69
CA TYR A 32 -4.50 -9.20 -1.97
C TYR A 32 -3.85 -8.04 -1.21
N MET A 33 -3.74 -8.16 0.11
CA MET A 33 -3.08 -7.17 0.97
C MET A 33 -1.81 -7.74 1.56
N THR A 34 -0.73 -6.98 1.44
CA THR A 34 0.57 -7.36 1.98
C THR A 34 1.36 -6.14 2.45
N SER A 35 2.55 -6.36 2.98
CA SER A 35 3.44 -5.34 3.54
C SER A 35 4.88 -5.51 3.05
N VAL A 36 5.63 -4.41 3.06
CA VAL A 36 7.06 -4.39 2.68
C VAL A 36 7.89 -5.31 3.59
N THR A 37 7.55 -5.38 4.88
CA THR A 37 8.15 -6.32 5.84
C THR A 37 7.08 -7.16 6.49
N LYS A 38 7.37 -8.46 6.71
CA LYS A 38 6.38 -9.44 7.22
C LYS A 38 6.27 -9.48 8.73
N CYS A 39 7.27 -8.94 9.42
CA CYS A 39 7.33 -8.89 10.87
C CYS A 39 6.97 -7.48 11.37
N TYR A 40 6.36 -7.44 12.55
CA TYR A 40 6.13 -6.19 13.28
C TYR A 40 7.49 -5.58 13.67
N PRO A 41 7.82 -4.35 13.23
CA PRO A 41 9.13 -3.78 13.52
C PRO A 41 9.24 -3.35 14.99
N GLY A 42 8.14 -3.11 15.69
CA GLY A 42 8.15 -2.53 17.03
C GLY A 42 7.70 -1.08 17.02
N ARG A 43 7.46 -0.55 18.22
CA ARG A 43 6.99 0.83 18.39
C ARG A 43 8.08 1.85 18.07
N SER A 44 7.66 2.99 17.54
CA SER A 44 8.50 4.18 17.41
C SER A 44 8.86 4.72 18.80
N LYS A 45 10.10 5.21 18.95
CA LYS A 45 10.58 5.87 20.17
C LYS A 45 9.81 7.16 20.48
N SER A 46 9.22 7.80 19.46
CA SER A 46 8.44 9.05 19.61
C SER A 46 6.97 8.83 19.99
N GLY A 47 6.51 7.59 20.16
CA GLY A 47 5.14 7.30 20.62
C GLY A 47 4.03 7.38 19.57
N GLY A 48 4.35 7.67 18.30
CA GLY A 48 3.37 7.91 17.21
C GLY A 48 2.99 6.70 16.34
N GLY A 49 3.19 5.46 16.82
CA GLY A 49 2.92 4.24 16.05
C GLY A 49 4.17 3.36 15.90
N ASP A 50 4.30 2.71 14.74
CA ASP A 50 5.38 1.76 14.48
C ASP A 50 6.64 2.46 13.99
N ARG A 51 7.80 1.93 14.34
CA ARG A 51 9.05 2.41 13.75
C ARG A 51 9.11 2.00 12.28
N VAL A 52 9.86 2.76 11.49
CA VAL A 52 10.19 2.35 10.12
C VAL A 52 11.14 1.14 10.16
N PRO A 53 10.86 0.05 9.44
CA PRO A 53 11.82 -1.04 9.28
C PRO A 53 13.15 -0.54 8.71
N SER A 54 14.25 -1.02 9.27
CA SER A 54 15.60 -0.72 8.80
C SER A 54 15.83 -1.29 7.39
N ARG A 55 16.89 -0.81 6.72
CA ARG A 55 17.25 -1.33 5.40
C ARG A 55 17.57 -2.82 5.42
N ALA A 56 18.21 -3.32 6.47
CA ALA A 56 18.51 -4.74 6.61
C ALA A 56 17.22 -5.59 6.71
N GLU A 57 16.24 -5.14 7.49
CA GLU A 57 14.95 -5.83 7.61
C GLU A 57 14.16 -5.83 6.30
N GLN A 58 14.21 -4.71 5.56
CA GLN A 58 13.60 -4.63 4.23
C GLN A 58 14.27 -5.61 3.25
N ILE A 59 15.61 -5.70 3.25
CA ILE A 59 16.35 -6.64 2.39
C ILE A 59 15.98 -8.09 2.72
N LEU A 60 15.96 -8.45 4.01
CA LEU A 60 15.60 -9.80 4.44
C LEU A 60 14.17 -10.19 4.02
N CYS A 61 13.24 -9.24 4.07
CA CYS A 61 11.84 -9.46 3.68
C CYS A 61 11.60 -9.36 2.17
N ARG A 62 12.52 -8.80 1.38
CA ARG A 62 12.28 -8.43 -0.03
C ARG A 62 11.88 -9.62 -0.88
N GLN A 63 12.54 -10.76 -0.68
CA GLN A 63 12.26 -12.01 -1.41
C GLN A 63 10.80 -12.47 -1.29
N TYR A 64 10.17 -12.24 -0.13
CA TYR A 64 8.78 -12.62 0.09
C TYR A 64 7.84 -11.69 -0.67
N LEU A 65 8.07 -10.38 -0.62
CA LEU A 65 7.27 -9.42 -1.38
C LEU A 65 7.37 -9.66 -2.89
N ASP A 66 8.57 -9.93 -3.40
CA ASP A 66 8.75 -10.21 -4.83
C ASP A 66 8.05 -11.52 -5.24
N ALA A 67 8.10 -12.55 -4.38
CA ALA A 67 7.38 -13.79 -4.61
C ALA A 67 5.86 -13.58 -4.62
N GLU A 68 5.32 -12.80 -3.67
CA GLU A 68 3.90 -12.48 -3.61
C GLU A 68 3.43 -11.72 -4.85
N ILE A 69 4.16 -10.67 -5.27
CA ILE A 69 3.83 -9.91 -6.48
C ILE A 69 3.84 -10.82 -7.72
N ARG A 70 4.82 -11.72 -7.82
CA ARG A 70 4.90 -12.69 -8.93
C ARG A 70 3.76 -13.69 -8.91
N LEU A 71 3.39 -14.22 -7.75
CA LEU A 71 2.35 -15.24 -7.61
C LEU A 71 0.94 -14.67 -7.83
N VAL A 72 0.68 -13.49 -7.28
CA VAL A 72 -0.61 -12.79 -7.46
C VAL A 72 -0.71 -12.22 -8.88
N ASN A 73 0.43 -11.83 -9.46
CA ASN A 73 0.53 -11.17 -10.76
C ASN A 73 -0.49 -10.02 -10.95
N PRO A 74 -0.48 -9.01 -10.06
CA PRO A 74 -1.52 -7.98 -10.08
C PRO A 74 -1.36 -7.05 -11.28
N GLU A 75 -2.48 -6.65 -11.88
CA GLU A 75 -2.52 -5.58 -12.89
C GLU A 75 -2.36 -4.19 -12.25
N LEU A 76 -2.74 -4.06 -10.97
CA LEU A 76 -2.71 -2.81 -10.20
C LEU A 76 -2.09 -3.05 -8.82
N ILE A 77 -1.16 -2.18 -8.43
CA ILE A 77 -0.56 -2.11 -7.10
C ILE A 77 -0.84 -0.72 -6.50
N ILE A 78 -1.42 -0.69 -5.30
CA ILE A 78 -1.72 0.53 -4.56
C ILE A 78 -0.73 0.63 -3.37
N PRO A 79 0.40 1.34 -3.52
CA PRO A 79 1.37 1.48 -2.44
C PRO A 79 0.86 2.44 -1.35
N ILE A 80 0.57 1.91 -0.16
CA ILE A 80 0.12 2.69 0.99
C ILE A 80 1.32 3.12 1.84
N GLY A 81 1.56 4.43 1.93
CA GLY A 81 2.58 5.02 2.80
C GLY A 81 3.97 5.12 2.16
N LYS A 82 4.82 5.98 2.74
CA LYS A 82 6.10 6.41 2.15
C LYS A 82 7.04 5.25 1.80
N LEU A 83 7.13 4.24 2.68
CA LEU A 83 8.01 3.10 2.47
C LEU A 83 7.61 2.26 1.26
N ALA A 84 6.30 1.99 1.08
CA ALA A 84 5.80 1.26 -0.08
C ALA A 84 5.93 2.08 -1.37
N ILE A 85 5.66 3.39 -1.29
CA ILE A 85 5.81 4.31 -2.42
C ILE A 85 7.26 4.35 -2.92
N ASP A 86 8.24 4.42 -2.01
CA ASP A 86 9.67 4.44 -2.35
C ASP A 86 10.18 3.18 -3.04
N LEU A 87 9.41 2.09 -3.09
CA LEU A 87 9.76 0.90 -3.88
C LEU A 87 9.55 1.12 -5.37
N PHE A 88 8.57 1.95 -5.73
CA PHE A 88 8.20 2.20 -7.12
C PHE A 88 8.63 3.59 -7.58
N TYR A 89 8.68 4.58 -6.70
CA TYR A 89 9.01 5.97 -7.04
C TYR A 89 10.44 6.34 -6.65
N LYS A 90 10.93 7.49 -7.14
CA LYS A 90 12.24 8.01 -6.77
C LYS A 90 12.28 8.19 -5.25
N LYS A 91 13.25 7.52 -4.61
CA LYS A 91 13.41 7.58 -3.16
C LYS A 91 13.56 9.03 -2.69
N GLY A 92 12.75 9.41 -1.71
CA GLY A 92 12.78 10.74 -1.12
C GLY A 92 11.93 11.80 -1.81
N SER A 93 11.20 11.45 -2.88
CA SER A 93 10.20 12.33 -3.47
C SER A 93 9.14 12.75 -2.44
N LYS A 94 8.62 13.98 -2.61
CA LYS A 94 7.58 14.52 -1.73
C LYS A 94 6.26 13.81 -2.00
N LEU A 95 5.54 13.43 -0.95
CA LEU A 95 4.25 12.77 -1.10
C LEU A 95 3.24 13.64 -1.86
N THR A 96 3.27 14.96 -1.66
CA THR A 96 2.41 15.92 -2.37
C THR A 96 2.57 15.90 -3.90
N GLU A 97 3.69 15.40 -4.41
CA GLU A 97 3.97 15.29 -5.85
C GLU A 97 3.61 13.91 -6.42
N ILE A 98 3.51 12.89 -5.55
CA ILE A 98 3.29 11.49 -5.96
C ILE A 98 1.84 11.07 -5.80
N ILE A 99 1.19 11.56 -4.75
CA ILE A 99 -0.16 11.14 -4.39
C ILE A 99 -1.14 11.58 -5.49
N GLY A 100 -1.94 10.65 -6.00
CA GLY A 100 -2.84 10.88 -7.14
C GLY A 100 -2.18 10.81 -8.51
N THR A 101 -0.90 10.40 -8.58
CA THR A 101 -0.26 10.05 -9.86
C THR A 101 -0.43 8.57 -10.14
N GLU A 102 -0.15 8.19 -11.39
CA GLU A 102 -0.10 6.79 -11.81
C GLU A 102 1.09 6.58 -12.75
N LYS A 103 1.59 5.35 -12.80
CA LYS A 103 2.57 4.93 -13.80
C LYS A 103 2.56 3.42 -13.99
N GLN A 104 3.14 2.96 -15.09
CA GLN A 104 3.38 1.54 -15.31
C GLN A 104 4.79 1.13 -14.92
N VAL A 105 4.90 -0.02 -14.25
CA VAL A 105 6.16 -0.70 -13.93
C VAL A 105 5.99 -2.17 -14.27
N GLU A 106 6.80 -2.68 -15.19
CA GLU A 106 6.75 -4.09 -15.63
C GLU A 106 5.33 -4.55 -16.02
N GLY A 107 4.59 -3.70 -16.75
CA GLY A 107 3.22 -3.98 -17.19
C GLY A 107 2.14 -3.84 -16.12
N ARG A 108 2.47 -3.34 -14.92
CA ARG A 108 1.55 -3.15 -13.79
C ARG A 108 1.34 -1.68 -13.50
N TRP A 109 0.09 -1.28 -13.24
CA TRP A 109 -0.22 0.06 -12.76
C TRP A 109 0.20 0.23 -11.31
N ILE A 110 0.87 1.33 -11.00
CA ILE A 110 1.22 1.74 -9.65
C ILE A 110 0.49 3.04 -9.35
N VAL A 111 -0.43 3.02 -8.38
CA VAL A 111 -1.32 4.15 -8.07
C VAL A 111 -1.30 4.45 -6.57
N PRO A 112 -0.47 5.42 -6.12
CA PRO A 112 -0.47 5.88 -4.74
C PRO A 112 -1.80 6.60 -4.41
N PRO A 113 -2.53 6.15 -3.38
CA PRO A 113 -3.86 6.66 -3.06
C PRO A 113 -3.80 8.15 -2.69
N ALA A 114 -4.61 8.99 -3.32
CA ALA A 114 -4.96 10.29 -2.75
C ALA A 114 -6.29 10.20 -2.02
N THR A 115 -6.44 10.98 -0.95
CA THR A 115 -7.73 11.15 -0.27
C THR A 115 -8.82 11.72 -1.19
N SER A 116 -8.46 12.34 -2.31
CA SER A 116 -9.39 12.94 -3.29
C SER A 116 -9.43 12.24 -4.66
N PHE A 117 -8.52 11.31 -4.96
CA PHE A 117 -8.31 10.76 -6.32
C PHE A 117 -9.32 9.67 -6.71
N TRP A 118 -9.93 9.01 -5.74
CA TRP A 118 -10.77 7.84 -5.99
C TRP A 118 -12.13 8.13 -6.66
N ARG A 119 -12.52 9.41 -6.84
CA ARG A 119 -13.76 9.78 -7.53
C ARG A 119 -13.71 9.63 -9.05
N GLU A 120 -12.53 9.70 -9.67
CA GLU A 120 -12.42 9.79 -11.14
C GLU A 120 -11.80 8.54 -11.78
N SER A 121 -10.85 7.88 -11.12
CA SER A 121 -10.00 6.86 -11.76
C SER A 121 -10.63 5.47 -11.88
N LEU A 122 -11.62 5.12 -11.05
CA LEU A 122 -12.36 3.85 -11.14
C LEU A 122 -13.45 3.85 -12.23
N ALA A 123 -13.72 5.01 -12.85
CA ALA A 123 -14.62 5.10 -14.00
C ALA A 123 -13.93 4.66 -15.30
N SER A 124 -12.59 4.72 -15.36
CA SER A 124 -11.80 4.46 -16.57
C SER A 124 -11.20 3.05 -16.64
N ALA A 125 -11.34 2.24 -15.57
CA ALA A 125 -10.87 0.85 -15.50
C ALA A 125 -12.00 -0.16 -15.76
N ARG A 126 -13.09 0.26 -16.42
CA ARG A 126 -14.18 -0.59 -16.92
C ARG A 126 -14.03 -0.87 -18.40
#